data_AF-A0A9K3Q4W1-F1
#
_entry.id   AF-A0A9K3Q4W1-F1
#
_cell.length_a   1.000
_cell.length_b   1.000
_cell.length_c   1.000
_cell.angle_alpha   90.00
_cell.angle_beta   90.00
_cell.angle_gamma   90.00
#
_symmetry.space_group_name_H-M   'P 1'
#
loop_
_entity.id
_entity.type
_entity.pdbx_description
1 polymer ?
#
loop_
_entity_poly.entity_id
_entity_poly.type
_entity_poly.pdbx_seq_one_letter_code
_entity_poly.pdbx_strand_id
1 'polypeptide(L)'
;MPDHEDQDPNFDAEEAVRVLRTNTISPNSVQVAEFALSSVVWHVEFLEQTLPSNHRLFFTPLFRGQDQLIDLKNLVTSRLNSPGDSIVATGVPPDISILQHMHSLANNVNDVVPQIQKVAPEVIRGVIDEIEKRAMTIGTVTRDGLEALLSG
;
A
#
# COMPACT_ATOMS: atom_id res chain seq x y z
N MET A 1 11.16 47.04 37.16
CA MET A 1 10.54 46.06 38.08
C MET A 1 9.06 46.35 38.04
N PRO A 2 8.25 45.41 37.56
CA PRO A 2 8.22 43.97 37.88
C PRO A 2 8.76 43.15 36.69
N ASP A 3 8.80 41.83 36.67
CA ASP A 3 9.17 40.79 37.61
C ASP A 3 9.59 39.63 36.70
N HIS A 4 10.63 38.90 37.09
CA HIS A 4 11.18 37.77 36.34
C HIS A 4 10.13 36.65 36.26
N GLU A 5 9.52 36.45 35.08
CA GLU A 5 8.81 35.20 34.79
C GLU A 5 9.84 34.16 34.32
N ASP A 6 9.91 33.12 35.13
CA ASP A 6 10.85 32.02 35.10
C ASP A 6 10.99 31.38 33.71
N GLN A 7 12.18 31.52 33.13
CA GLN A 7 12.69 30.51 32.22
C GLN A 7 12.85 29.24 33.05
N ASP A 8 11.93 28.30 32.85
CA ASP A 8 11.99 26.96 33.44
C ASP A 8 13.38 26.36 33.12
N PRO A 9 14.27 26.20 34.10
CA PRO A 9 15.69 25.88 33.86
C PRO A 9 15.90 24.41 33.49
N ASN A 10 14.81 23.68 33.26
CA ASN A 10 14.80 22.23 33.05
C ASN A 10 14.02 21.84 31.79
N PHE A 11 14.14 22.61 30.69
CA PHE A 11 13.87 22.05 29.36
C PHE A 11 14.97 21.02 29.04
N ASP A 12 14.83 19.88 29.70
CA ASP A 12 15.62 18.71 29.49
C ASP A 12 15.18 18.11 28.16
N ALA A 13 16.02 18.28 27.13
CA ALA A 13 15.81 17.67 25.83
C ALA A 13 15.62 16.15 25.96
N GLU A 14 16.18 15.53 27.01
CA GLU A 14 16.01 14.12 27.35
C GLU A 14 14.56 13.81 27.81
N GLU A 15 13.90 14.72 28.53
CA GLU A 15 12.49 14.65 28.90
C GLU A 15 11.57 14.79 27.68
N ALA A 16 11.86 15.74 26.78
CA ALA A 16 11.11 15.92 25.55
C ALA A 16 11.23 14.70 24.61
N VAL A 17 12.42 14.12 24.52
CA VAL A 17 12.68 12.87 23.79
C VAL A 17 12.03 11.67 24.49
N ARG A 18 11.98 11.66 25.83
CA ARG A 18 11.27 10.63 26.61
C ARG A 18 9.76 10.70 26.38
N VAL A 19 9.16 11.87 26.37
CA VAL A 19 7.73 12.07 26.07
C VAL A 19 7.38 11.70 24.63
N LEU A 20 8.29 11.95 23.67
CA LEU A 20 8.13 11.45 22.29
C LEU A 20 8.29 9.93 22.19
N ARG A 21 9.11 9.30 23.04
CA ARG A 21 9.32 7.84 23.07
C ARG A 21 8.29 7.06 23.90
N THR A 22 7.56 7.68 24.83
CA THR A 22 6.68 6.95 25.77
C THR A 22 5.38 6.44 25.14
N ASN A 23 4.94 6.98 24.00
CA ASN A 23 3.85 6.39 23.24
C ASN A 23 4.38 5.50 22.12
N THR A 24 4.81 4.30 22.49
CA THR A 24 4.72 3.08 21.67
C THR A 24 4.93 3.28 20.16
N ILE A 25 6.02 3.95 19.78
CA ILE A 25 6.35 4.11 18.37
C ILE A 25 6.86 2.74 17.91
N SER A 26 6.02 1.99 17.20
CA SER A 26 6.44 0.74 16.55
C SER A 26 7.69 1.03 15.69
N PRO A 27 8.58 0.07 15.43
CA PRO A 27 9.80 0.31 14.64
C PRO A 27 9.50 0.99 13.29
N ASN A 28 8.36 0.64 12.67
CA ASN A 28 7.87 1.28 11.45
C ASN A 28 7.50 2.75 11.63
N SER A 29 6.99 3.12 12.80
CA SER A 29 6.59 4.50 13.13
C SER A 29 7.81 5.40 13.37
N VAL A 30 8.96 4.84 13.79
CA VAL A 30 10.22 5.59 13.92
C VAL A 30 10.72 5.99 12.52
N GLN A 31 10.77 5.04 11.59
CA GLN A 31 11.17 5.33 10.21
C GLN A 31 10.24 6.36 9.57
N VAL A 32 8.92 6.23 9.75
CA VAL A 32 7.95 7.21 9.22
C VAL A 32 8.20 8.60 9.81
N ALA A 33 8.50 8.70 11.11
CA ALA A 33 8.82 9.97 11.75
C ALA A 33 10.15 10.57 11.21
N GLU A 34 11.17 9.75 10.99
CA GLU A 34 12.45 10.17 10.39
C GLU A 34 12.26 10.66 8.94
N PHE A 35 11.47 9.95 8.14
CA PHE A 35 11.10 10.37 6.79
C PHE A 35 10.32 11.69 6.79
N ALA A 36 9.35 11.82 7.68
CA ALA A 36 8.55 13.04 7.80
C ALA A 36 9.43 14.23 8.21
N LEU A 37 10.27 14.06 9.23
CA LEU A 37 11.20 15.09 9.68
C LEU A 37 12.17 15.48 8.56
N SER A 38 12.79 14.50 7.90
CA SER A 38 13.73 14.73 6.80
C SER A 38 13.06 15.49 5.65
N SER A 39 11.82 15.12 5.30
CA SER A 39 11.06 15.80 4.26
C SER A 39 10.76 17.26 4.63
N VAL A 40 10.34 17.51 5.87
CA VAL A 40 10.06 18.87 6.35
C VAL A 40 11.32 19.73 6.36
N VAL A 41 12.44 19.20 6.88
CA VAL A 41 13.73 19.90 6.95
C VAL A 41 14.28 20.19 5.55
N TRP A 42 14.18 19.24 4.63
CA TRP A 42 14.64 19.42 3.24
C TRP A 42 13.85 20.49 2.49
N HIS A 43 12.56 20.62 2.80
CA HIS A 43 11.64 21.53 2.11
C HIS A 43 11.39 22.85 2.86
N VAL A 44 12.23 23.24 3.83
CA VAL A 44 12.06 24.47 4.61
C VAL A 44 11.85 25.70 3.72
N GLU A 45 12.71 25.93 2.73
CA GLU A 45 12.57 27.09 1.85
C GLU A 45 11.25 27.08 1.06
N PHE A 46 10.82 25.90 0.61
CA PHE A 46 9.56 25.75 -0.09
C PHE A 46 8.37 26.04 0.84
N LEU A 47 8.42 25.56 2.09
CA LEU A 47 7.39 25.79 3.09
C LEU A 47 7.28 27.28 3.44
N GLU A 48 8.40 27.97 3.62
CA GLU A 48 8.43 29.42 3.88
C GLU A 48 7.87 30.25 2.73
N GLN A 49 8.08 29.82 1.47
CA GLN A 49 7.55 30.50 0.29
C GLN A 49 6.07 30.24 0.05
N THR A 50 5.57 29.07 0.44
CA THR A 50 4.23 28.59 0.07
C THR A 50 3.21 28.78 1.19
N LEU A 51 3.64 28.73 2.45
CA LEU A 51 2.75 28.82 3.61
C LEU A 51 2.67 30.26 4.13
N PRO A 52 1.51 30.66 4.69
CA PRO A 52 1.38 31.94 5.38
C PRO A 52 2.38 32.07 6.53
N SER A 53 2.92 33.27 6.77
CA SER A 53 3.90 33.51 7.85
C SER A 53 3.37 33.19 9.25
N ASN A 54 2.04 33.17 9.43
CA ASN A 54 1.34 32.78 10.66
C ASN A 54 0.91 31.31 10.68
N HIS A 55 1.49 30.46 9.83
CA HIS A 55 1.16 29.04 9.80
C HIS A 55 1.64 28.34 11.07
N ARG A 56 0.81 27.44 11.63
CA ARG A 56 1.09 26.73 12.90
C ARG A 56 2.42 25.98 12.90
N LEU A 57 2.87 25.52 11.72
CA LEU A 57 4.15 24.85 11.53
C LEU A 57 5.34 25.70 12.00
N PHE A 58 5.34 26.99 11.71
CA PHE A 58 6.44 27.90 12.07
C PHE A 58 6.50 28.21 13.58
N PHE A 59 5.42 27.93 14.31
CA PHE A 59 5.41 28.03 15.77
C PHE A 59 5.86 26.75 16.47
N THR A 60 6.13 25.67 15.73
CA THR A 60 6.66 24.43 16.33
C THR A 60 8.12 24.61 16.76
N PRO A 61 8.60 23.83 17.74
CA PRO A 61 10.00 23.91 18.19
C PRO A 61 11.01 23.76 17.05
N LEU A 62 10.68 22.95 16.03
CA LEU A 62 11.52 22.70 14.86
C LEU A 62 11.89 23.98 14.10
N PHE A 63 10.96 24.94 13.99
CA PHE A 63 11.15 26.18 13.23
C PHE A 63 11.55 27.39 14.10
N ARG A 64 11.49 27.27 15.43
CA ARG A 64 11.95 28.32 16.35
C ARG A 64 13.48 28.35 16.49
N GLY A 65 14.13 27.19 16.43
CA GLY A 65 15.59 27.08 16.51
C GLY A 65 16.23 27.11 15.12
N GLN A 66 16.53 28.30 14.58
CA GLN A 66 17.17 28.42 13.26
C GLN A 66 18.50 27.65 13.19
N ASP A 67 19.31 27.69 14.25
CA ASP A 67 20.58 26.95 14.31
C ASP A 67 20.36 25.43 14.25
N GLN A 68 19.38 24.91 15.00
CA GLN A 68 19.03 23.49 14.98
C GLN A 68 18.52 23.05 13.60
N LEU A 69 17.77 23.91 12.92
CA LEU A 69 17.26 23.63 11.59
C LEU A 69 18.39 23.57 10.55
N ILE A 70 19.39 24.44 10.67
CA ILE A 70 20.60 24.41 9.84
C ILE A 70 21.40 23.13 10.09
N ASP A 71 21.58 22.76 11.35
CA ASP A 71 22.28 21.51 11.72
C ASP A 71 21.54 20.27 11.17
N LEU A 72 20.21 20.22 11.34
CA LEU A 72 19.36 19.17 10.77
C LEU A 72 19.45 19.13 9.25
N LYS A 73 19.49 20.29 8.58
CA LYS A 73 19.59 20.36 7.12
C LYS A 73 20.91 19.76 6.61
N ASN A 74 22.00 19.92 7.36
CA ASN A 74 23.29 19.30 7.03
C ASN A 74 23.28 17.77 7.19
N LEU A 75 22.36 17.21 7.98
CA LEU A 75 22.19 15.77 8.18
C LEU A 75 21.29 15.13 7.12
N VAL A 76 20.48 15.91 6.41
CA VAL A 76 19.52 15.42 5.41
C VAL A 76 20.09 15.60 4.01
N THR A 77 20.26 14.48 3.28
CA THR A 77 20.69 14.52 1.88
C THR A 77 19.63 13.88 0.98
N SER A 78 19.25 14.56 -0.10
CA SER A 78 18.52 13.92 -1.20
C SER A 78 19.51 13.39 -2.22
N ARG A 79 19.78 12.08 -2.19
CA ARG A 79 20.68 11.40 -3.13
C ARG A 79 20.05 10.09 -3.64
N LEU A 80 20.57 9.57 -4.75
CA LEU A 80 20.24 8.21 -5.17
C LEU A 80 20.69 7.20 -4.10
N ASN A 81 19.82 6.23 -3.83
CA ASN A 81 20.03 5.20 -2.83
C ASN A 81 21.41 4.53 -2.99
N SER A 82 22.18 4.50 -1.91
CA SER A 82 23.49 3.86 -1.83
C SER A 82 23.45 2.67 -0.87
N PRO A 83 24.29 1.64 -1.06
CA PRO A 83 24.37 0.52 -0.12
C PRO A 83 24.74 1.01 1.29
N GLY A 84 23.82 0.86 2.25
CA GLY A 84 23.99 1.34 3.63
C GLY A 84 23.08 2.49 4.05
N ASP A 85 22.27 3.04 3.14
CA ASP A 85 21.27 4.04 3.49
C ASP A 85 20.14 3.42 4.35
N SER A 86 19.89 4.00 5.52
CA SER A 86 18.83 3.56 6.46
C SER A 86 17.41 3.86 5.95
N ILE A 87 17.30 4.83 5.05
CA ILE A 87 16.05 5.46 4.62
C ILE A 87 16.09 5.54 3.10
N VAL A 88 15.27 4.73 2.44
CA VAL A 88 15.21 4.61 0.98
C VAL A 88 13.85 5.09 0.48
N ALA A 89 13.84 6.11 -0.38
CA ALA A 89 12.65 6.43 -1.16
C ALA A 89 12.38 5.22 -2.07
N THR A 90 11.33 4.45 -1.76
CA THR A 90 10.99 3.26 -2.53
C THR A 90 10.68 3.60 -3.99
N GLY A 91 10.34 4.87 -4.28
CA GLY A 91 10.01 5.34 -5.63
C GLY A 91 8.76 4.68 -6.20
N VAL A 92 8.04 3.90 -5.38
CA VAL A 92 6.85 3.17 -5.75
C VAL A 92 5.66 3.98 -5.24
N PRO A 93 4.98 4.76 -6.12
CA PRO A 93 3.70 5.35 -5.80
C PRO A 93 2.78 4.34 -5.09
N PRO A 94 2.00 4.77 -4.07
CA PRO A 94 1.14 3.87 -3.31
C PRO A 94 0.17 3.06 -4.19
N ASP A 95 -0.17 3.58 -5.37
CA ASP A 95 -1.06 2.94 -6.33
C ASP A 95 -0.40 1.79 -7.13
N ILE A 96 0.93 1.67 -7.14
CA ILE A 96 1.61 0.62 -7.90
C ILE A 96 1.31 -0.77 -7.32
N SER A 97 1.15 -0.91 -6.01
CA SER A 97 0.72 -2.18 -5.42
C SER A 97 -0.69 -2.57 -5.89
N ILE A 98 -1.59 -1.58 -6.03
CA ILE A 98 -2.94 -1.79 -6.56
C ILE A 98 -2.87 -2.18 -8.04
N LEU A 99 -2.05 -1.48 -8.84
CA LEU A 99 -1.84 -1.79 -10.26
C LEU A 99 -1.22 -3.18 -10.46
N GLN A 100 -0.27 -3.58 -9.61
CA GLN A 100 0.32 -4.92 -9.61
C GLN A 100 -0.71 -5.99 -9.28
N HIS A 101 -1.55 -5.75 -8.27
CA HIS A 101 -2.65 -6.66 -7.92
C HIS A 101 -3.67 -6.76 -9.05
N MET A 102 -4.04 -5.64 -9.68
CA MET A 102 -4.94 -5.63 -10.83
C MET A 102 -4.35 -6.36 -12.04
N HIS A 103 -3.06 -6.17 -12.32
CA HIS A 103 -2.39 -6.88 -13.40
C HIS A 103 -2.33 -8.40 -13.15
N SER A 104 -2.03 -8.81 -11.91
CA SER A 104 -2.05 -10.22 -11.52
C SER A 104 -3.44 -10.84 -11.66
N LEU A 105 -4.49 -10.13 -11.20
CA LEU A 105 -5.88 -10.56 -11.39
C LEU A 105 -6.26 -10.70 -12.86
N ALA A 106 -5.89 -9.74 -13.70
CA ALA A 106 -6.15 -9.80 -15.14
C ALA A 106 -5.47 -11.01 -15.81
N ASN A 107 -4.23 -11.32 -15.41
CA ASN A 107 -3.50 -12.49 -15.92
C ASN A 107 -4.17 -13.80 -15.47
N ASN A 108 -4.52 -13.90 -14.18
CA ASN A 108 -5.19 -15.09 -13.65
C ASN A 108 -6.54 -15.34 -14.34
N VAL A 109 -7.32 -14.29 -14.63
CA VAL A 109 -8.58 -14.43 -15.38
C VAL A 109 -8.33 -14.91 -16.81
N ASN A 110 -7.33 -14.35 -17.49
CA ASN A 110 -6.95 -14.78 -18.83
C ASN A 110 -6.47 -16.25 -18.88
N ASP A 111 -5.86 -16.76 -17.81
CA ASP A 111 -5.41 -18.15 -17.73
C ASP A 111 -6.55 -19.14 -17.40
N VAL A 112 -7.57 -18.69 -16.66
CA VAL A 112 -8.71 -19.54 -16.26
C VAL A 112 -9.73 -19.73 -17.39
N VAL A 113 -10.00 -18.69 -18.19
CA VAL A 113 -10.94 -18.77 -19.33
C VAL A 113 -10.66 -19.92 -20.30
N PRO A 114 -9.42 -20.14 -20.80
CA PRO A 114 -9.13 -21.27 -21.69
C PRO A 114 -9.20 -22.62 -20.99
N GLN A 115 -9.01 -22.69 -19.67
CA GLN A 115 -9.22 -23.93 -18.91
C GLN A 115 -10.70 -24.28 -18.81
N ILE A 116 -11.57 -23.29 -18.58
CA ILE A 116 -13.03 -23.48 -18.60
C ILE A 116 -13.49 -23.97 -19.98
N GLN A 117 -12.95 -23.39 -21.06
CA GLN A 117 -13.27 -23.82 -22.43
C GLN A 117 -12.85 -25.26 -22.72
N LYS A 118 -11.79 -25.77 -22.09
CA LYS A 118 -11.36 -27.17 -22.24
C LYS A 118 -12.29 -28.16 -21.52
N VAL A 119 -12.86 -27.75 -20.38
CA VAL A 119 -13.72 -28.60 -19.55
C VAL A 119 -15.20 -28.56 -20.01
N ALA A 120 -15.63 -27.47 -20.66
CA ALA A 120 -17.00 -27.28 -21.10
C ALA A 120 -17.55 -28.42 -22.01
N PRO A 121 -16.81 -28.94 -23.02
CA PRO A 121 -17.32 -30.02 -23.87
C PRO A 121 -17.58 -31.32 -23.11
N GLU A 122 -16.73 -31.65 -22.13
CA GLU A 122 -16.88 -32.86 -21.33
C GLU A 122 -18.10 -32.77 -20.40
N VAL A 123 -18.33 -31.60 -19.79
CA VAL A 123 -19.51 -31.35 -18.97
C VAL A 123 -20.78 -31.39 -19.81
N ILE A 124 -20.79 -30.76 -21.00
CA ILE A 124 -21.94 -30.80 -21.91
C ILE A 124 -22.26 -32.24 -22.31
N ARG A 125 -21.24 -33.03 -22.66
CA ARG A 125 -21.43 -34.45 -22.98
C ARG A 125 -22.02 -35.22 -21.80
N GLY A 126 -21.46 -35.07 -20.60
CA GLY A 126 -21.99 -35.76 -19.41
C GLY A 126 -23.45 -35.39 -19.10
N VAL A 127 -23.86 -34.15 -19.37
CA VAL A 127 -25.26 -33.72 -19.24
C VAL A 127 -26.15 -34.38 -20.30
N ILE A 128 -25.70 -34.45 -21.56
CA ILE A 128 -26.44 -35.11 -22.64
C ILE A 128 -26.62 -36.60 -22.33
N ASP A 129 -25.55 -37.29 -21.93
CA ASP A 129 -25.57 -38.71 -21.60
C ASP A 129 -26.58 -39.03 -20.49
N GLU A 130 -26.64 -38.19 -19.45
CA GLU A 130 -27.59 -38.36 -18.34
C GLU A 130 -29.04 -38.06 -18.75
N ILE A 131 -29.26 -37.10 -19.66
CA ILE A 131 -30.59 -36.81 -20.22
C ILE A 131 -31.09 -38.01 -21.05
N GLU A 132 -30.24 -38.58 -21.90
CA GLU A 132 -30.59 -39.73 -22.73
C GLU A 132 -30.86 -40.98 -21.88
N LYS A 133 -30.06 -41.21 -20.85
CA LYS A 133 -30.29 -42.29 -19.88
C LYS A 133 -31.66 -42.18 -19.20
N ARG A 134 -32.05 -40.97 -18.79
CA ARG A 134 -33.38 -40.71 -18.18
C ARG A 134 -34.51 -40.88 -19.18
N ALA A 135 -34.33 -40.41 -20.42
CA ALA A 135 -35.33 -40.55 -21.48
C ALA A 135 -35.60 -42.02 -21.84
N MET A 136 -34.55 -42.87 -21.88
CA MET A 136 -34.69 -44.33 -22.03
C MET A 136 -35.47 -44.95 -20.86
N THR A 137 -35.20 -44.51 -19.63
CA THR A 137 -35.85 -45.03 -18.40
C THR A 137 -37.36 -44.75 -18.38
N ILE A 138 -37.78 -43.64 -18.98
CA ILE A 138 -39.20 -43.21 -19.05
C ILE A 138 -39.92 -43.83 -20.28
N GLY A 139 -39.22 -44.62 -21.10
CA GLY A 139 -39.80 -45.27 -22.29
C GLY A 139 -39.96 -44.34 -23.49
N THR A 140 -39.29 -43.19 -23.48
CA THR A 140 -39.23 -42.24 -24.60
C THR A 140 -38.09 -42.64 -25.55
N VAL A 141 -38.37 -42.70 -26.86
CA VAL A 141 -37.38 -43.09 -27.88
C VAL A 141 -36.31 -41.99 -28.00
N THR A 142 -35.07 -42.31 -27.63
CA THR A 142 -33.89 -41.44 -27.82
C THR A 142 -33.32 -41.57 -29.22
N ARG A 143 -32.45 -40.64 -29.63
CA ARG A 143 -31.76 -40.71 -30.93
C ARG A 143 -31.00 -42.03 -31.08
N ASP A 144 -30.23 -42.43 -30.07
CA ASP A 144 -29.48 -43.69 -30.08
C ASP A 144 -30.39 -44.93 -30.11
N GLY A 145 -31.53 -44.89 -29.41
CA GLY A 145 -32.54 -45.95 -29.47
C GLY A 145 -33.17 -46.06 -30.87
N LEU A 146 -33.39 -44.93 -31.54
CA LEU A 146 -33.88 -44.89 -32.92
C LEU A 146 -32.82 -45.37 -33.92
N GLU A 147 -31.56 -44.96 -33.77
CA GLU A 147 -30.45 -45.42 -34.61
C GLU A 147 -30.21 -46.93 -34.45
N ALA A 148 -30.28 -47.46 -33.23
CA ALA A 148 -30.18 -48.91 -32.97
C ALA A 148 -31.33 -49.71 -33.59
N LEU A 149 -32.56 -49.15 -33.62
CA LEU A 149 -33.72 -49.77 -34.27
C LEU A 149 -33.65 -49.76 -35.80
N LEU A 150 -32.97 -48.77 -36.39
CA LEU A 150 -32.78 -48.65 -37.83
C LEU A 150 -31.58 -49.44 -38.36
N SER A 151 -30.66 -49.84 -37.46
CA SER A 151 -29.41 -50.55 -37.79
C SER A 151 -29.47 -52.06 -37.56
N GLY A 152 -30.59 -52.58 -37.04
CA GLY A 152 -30.88 -54.01 -36.88
C GLY A 152 -31.90 -54.49 -37.90
#